data_AF-A0A7Y8WQ30-F1
#
_entry.id   AF-A0A7Y8WQ30-F1
#
_cell.length_a   1.000
_cell.length_b   1.000
_cell.length_c   1.000
_cell.angle_alpha   90.00
_cell.angle_beta   90.00
_cell.angle_gamma   90.00
#
_symmetry.space_group_name_H-M   'P 1'
#
loop_
_entity.id
_entity.type
_entity.pdbx_description
1 polymer ?
#
loop_
_entity_poly.entity_id
_entity_poly.type
_entity_poly.pdbx_seq_one_letter_code
_entity_poly.pdbx_strand_id
1 'polypeptide(L)' 'MAKMVIMYEEPTDKEKFDQHYFDVHVPLGRKIPNIIKDSVHRVVDSQNTNLNFYLMTILEFENMEKLQEAFANPKQNK' A
#
# COMPACT_ATOMS: atom_id res chain seq x y z
N MET A 1 -8.54 4.66 15.31
CA MET A 1 -7.94 4.72 13.96
C MET A 1 -6.95 3.59 13.80
N ALA A 2 -7.05 2.85 12.70
CA ALA A 2 -6.10 1.81 12.31
C ALA A 2 -5.45 2.19 10.97
N LYS A 3 -4.21 1.74 10.74
CA LYS A 3 -3.48 1.98 9.49
C LYS A 3 -2.82 0.70 9.02
N MET A 4 -2.98 0.39 7.74
CA MET A 4 -2.15 -0.61 7.06
C MET A 4 -1.03 0.13 6.33
N VAL A 5 0.22 -0.21 6.66
CA VAL A 5 1.41 0.37 6.05
C VAL A 5 2.07 -0.70 5.20
N ILE A 6 2.13 -0.47 3.89
CA ILE A 6 2.77 -1.35 2.92
C ILE A 6 4.07 -0.67 2.48
N MET A 7 5.18 -1.40 2.52
CA MET A 7 6.50 -0.90 2.15
C MET A 7 7.07 -1.79 1.05
N TYR A 8 7.55 -1.15 -0.01
CA TYR A 8 8.19 -1.81 -1.15
C TYR A 8 9.67 -1.49 -1.12
N GLU A 9 10.50 -2.52 -1.20
CA GLU A 9 11.92 -2.37 -1.49
C GLU A 9 12.13 -1.95 -2.94
N GLU A 10 13.35 -1.49 -3.24
CA GLU A 10 13.75 -1.04 -4.56
C GLU A 10 13.57 -2.14 -5.61
N PRO A 11 12.67 -1.94 -6.59
CA PRO A 11 12.47 -2.91 -7.65
C PRO A 11 13.66 -2.92 -8.60
N THR A 12 13.94 -4.07 -9.21
CA THR A 12 14.99 -4.20 -10.23
C THR A 12 14.72 -3.31 -11.45
N ASP A 13 13.45 -3.05 -11.76
CA ASP A 13 13.01 -2.14 -12.83
C ASP A 13 11.98 -1.15 -12.26
N LYS A 14 12.45 0.08 -12.00
CA LYS A 14 11.67 1.15 -11.38
C LYS A 14 10.56 1.66 -12.27
N GLU A 15 10.82 1.79 -13.57
CA GLU A 15 9.85 2.34 -14.52
C GLU A 15 8.69 1.38 -14.72
N LYS A 16 9.00 0.09 -14.92
CA LYS A 16 7.97 -0.95 -15.04
C LYS A 16 7.18 -1.13 -13.75
N PHE A 17 7.84 -1.03 -12.59
CA PHE A 17 7.17 -1.04 -11.30
C PHE A 17 6.21 0.13 -11.19
N ASP A 18 6.68 1.37 -11.42
CA ASP A 18 5.85 2.56 -11.29
C ASP A 18 4.63 2.49 -12.22
N GLN A 19 4.83 2.11 -13.49
CA GLN A 19 3.73 1.95 -14.44
C GLN A 19 2.68 0.97 -13.94
N HIS A 20 3.08 -0.26 -13.57
CA HIS A 20 2.13 -1.26 -13.08
C HIS A 20 1.48 -0.85 -11.76
N TYR A 21 2.26 -0.24 -10.86
CA TYR A 21 1.81 0.17 -9.54
C TYR A 21 0.73 1.25 -9.65
N PHE A 22 0.96 2.31 -10.43
CA PHE A 22 0.00 3.41 -10.57
C PHE A 22 -1.17 3.07 -11.50
N ASP A 23 -0.95 2.32 -12.58
CA ASP A 23 -1.99 2.04 -13.58
C ASP A 23 -2.89 0.85 -13.20
N VAL A 24 -2.36 -0.12 -12.45
CA VAL A 24 -3.08 -1.36 -12.10
C VAL A 24 -3.28 -1.47 -10.59
N HIS A 25 -2.22 -1.36 -9.80
CA HIS A 25 -2.28 -1.67 -8.38
C HIS A 25 -3.09 -0.64 -7.57
N VAL A 26 -2.84 0.66 -7.77
CA VAL A 26 -3.56 1.73 -7.06
C VAL A 26 -5.07 1.70 -7.33
N PRO A 27 -5.56 1.58 -8.58
CA PRO A 27 -6.98 1.44 -8.86
C PRO A 27 -7.64 0.22 -8.20
N LEU A 28 -6.92 -0.89 -8.05
CA LEU A 28 -7.41 -2.07 -7.33
C LEU A 28 -7.46 -1.82 -5.83
N GLY A 29 -6.40 -1.25 -5.24
CA GLY A 29 -6.34 -0.91 -3.82
C GLY A 29 -7.45 0.05 -3.38
N ARG A 30 -7.82 1.01 -4.22
CA ARG A 30 -8.93 1.94 -3.96
C ARG A 30 -10.31 1.29 -3.93
N LYS A 31 -10.45 0.04 -4.37
CA LYS A 31 -11.70 -0.73 -4.28
C LYS A 31 -11.87 -1.45 -2.94
N ILE A 32 -10.81 -1.48 -2.11
CA ILE A 32 -10.88 -2.07 -0.77
C ILE A 32 -11.89 -1.26 0.05
N PRO A 33 -12.88 -1.92 0.68
CA PRO A 33 -13.90 -1.22 1.44
C PRO A 33 -13.32 -0.61 2.71
N ASN A 34 -14.05 0.35 3.30
CA ASN A 34 -13.73 0.97 4.58
C ASN A 34 -12.45 1.82 4.63
N ILE A 35 -11.76 2.06 3.51
CA ILE A 35 -10.67 3.04 3.45
C ILE A 35 -11.25 4.44 3.64
N ILE A 36 -10.75 5.16 4.64
CA ILE A 36 -11.06 6.59 4.88
C ILE A 36 -10.10 7.47 4.09
N LYS A 37 -8.84 7.03 3.95
CA LYS A 37 -7.79 7.76 3.24
C LYS A 37 -6.72 6.81 2.72
N ASP A 38 -6.32 6.99 1.46
CA ASP A 38 -5.12 6.40 0.87
C ASP A 38 -4.02 7.47 0.70
N SER A 39 -2.76 7.07 0.83
CA SER A 39 -1.63 7.89 0.43
C SER A 39 -0.46 7.03 -0.03
N VAL A 40 0.25 7.52 -1.05
CA VAL A 40 1.42 6.89 -1.64
C VAL A 40 2.60 7.85 -1.49
N HIS A 41 3.73 7.34 -1.00
CA HIS A 41 4.91 8.13 -0.68
C HIS A 41 6.14 7.50 -1.33
N ARG A 42 6.90 8.29 -2.07
CA ARG A 42 8.25 7.92 -2.53
C ARG A 42 9.18 7.97 -1.33
N VAL A 43 9.93 6.91 -1.08
CA VAL A 43 10.96 6.93 -0.03
C VAL A 43 12.21 7.58 -0.62
N VAL A 44 12.70 8.62 0.05
CA VAL A 44 13.91 9.36 -0.37
C VAL A 44 15.16 8.93 0.39
N ASP A 45 14.98 8.42 1.62
CA ASP A 45 16.04 7.91 2.49
C ASP A 45 15.44 6.99 3.56
N SER A 46 16.25 6.12 4.16
CA SER A 46 15.86 5.22 5.26
C SER A 46 17.00 5.07 6.27
N GLN A 47 16.73 5.38 7.53
CA GLN A 47 17.72 5.35 8.61
C GLN A 47 17.60 4.07 9.43
N ASN A 48 18.74 3.60 9.98
CA ASN A 48 18.83 2.42 10.85
C ASN A 48 18.35 1.10 10.21
N THR A 49 18.49 0.98 8.89
CA THR A 49 18.18 -0.24 8.16
C THR A 49 19.13 -0.41 6.97
N ASN A 50 19.35 -1.65 6.55
CA ASN A 50 20.06 -1.98 5.31
C ASN A 50 19.10 -2.22 4.13
N LEU A 51 17.80 -2.05 4.34
CA LEU A 51 16.79 -2.19 3.30
C LEU A 51 16.67 -0.91 2.49
N ASN A 52 16.67 -1.04 1.17
CA ASN A 52 16.46 0.09 0.26
C ASN A 52 14.97 0.20 -0.03
N PHE A 53 14.23 0.93 0.81
CA PHE A 53 12.82 1.19 0.54
C PHE A 53 12.66 2.18 -0.62
N TYR A 54 11.69 1.90 -1.50
CA TYR A 54 11.42 2.68 -2.69
C TYR A 54 10.06 3.38 -2.65
N LEU A 55 9.05 2.74 -2.07
CA LEU A 55 7.70 3.26 -2.03
C LEU A 55 6.96 2.78 -0.77
N MET A 56 6.13 3.64 -0.21
CA MET A 56 5.27 3.33 0.93
C MET A 56 3.82 3.69 0.61
N THR A 57 2.89 2.85 1.05
CA THR A 57 1.45 3.08 0.97
C THR A 57 0.85 3.04 2.35
N ILE A 58 -0.03 3.99 2.65
CA ILE A 58 -0.77 4.01 3.90
C ILE A 58 -2.25 4.01 3.56
N LEU A 59 -2.96 2.99 4.06
CA LEU A 59 -4.41 2.88 4.02
C LEU A 59 -4.94 3.11 5.43
N GLU A 60 -5.75 4.15 5.61
CA GLU A 60 -6.31 4.52 6.90
C GLU A 60 -7.76 4.01 7.05
N PHE A 61 -8.06 3.44 8.21
CA PHE A 61 -9.35 2.89 8.59
C PHE A 61 -9.81 3.48 9.92
N GLU A 62 -11.12 3.45 10.15
CA GLU A 62 -11.73 3.98 11.37
C GLU A 62 -11.16 3.31 12.64
N ASN A 63 -11.06 1.97 12.60
CA ASN A 63 -10.61 1.12 13.68
C ASN A 63 -10.13 -0.24 13.14
N MET A 64 -9.64 -1.11 14.03
CA MET A 64 -9.12 -2.43 13.65
C MET A 64 -10.19 -3.38 13.11
N GLU A 65 -11.43 -3.27 13.58
CA GLU A 65 -12.56 -4.08 13.09
C GLU A 65 -12.85 -3.79 11.62
N LYS A 66 -12.93 -2.50 11.24
CA LYS A 66 -13.12 -2.06 9.85
C LYS A 66 -11.99 -2.45 8.91
N LEU A 67 -10.75 -2.46 9.41
CA LEU A 67 -9.61 -3.00 8.68
C LEU A 67 -9.77 -4.51 8.45
N GLN A 68 -10.11 -5.28 9.48
CA GLN A 68 -10.29 -6.73 9.36
C GLN A 68 -11.43 -7.10 8.41
N GLU A 69 -12.59 -6.44 8.52
CA GLU A 69 -13.71 -6.60 7.59
C GLU A 69 -13.28 -6.38 6.13
N ALA A 70 -12.42 -5.38 5.89
CA ALA A 70 -11.99 -5.02 4.54
C ALA A 70 -11.18 -6.11 3.83
N PHE A 71 -10.46 -6.95 4.59
CA PHE A 71 -9.61 -8.02 4.05
C PHE A 71 -10.15 -9.43 4.32
N ALA A 72 -11.30 -9.57 4.98
CA ALA A 72 -11.89 -10.86 5.36
C ALA A 72 -12.40 -11.69 4.16
N ASN A 73 -12.56 -11.09 2.97
CA ASN A 73 -13.17 -11.76 1.82
C ASN A 73 -12.15 -12.11 0.73
N PRO A 74 -11.83 -13.40 0.51
CA PRO A 74 -10.75 -13.83 -0.40
C PRO A 74 -10.99 -13.54 -1.88
N LYS A 75 -12.20 -13.15 -2.29
CA LYS A 75 -12.52 -12.78 -3.68
C LYS A 75 -11.98 -11.40 -4.09
N GLN A 76 -11.57 -10.56 -3.14
CA GLN A 76 -10.99 -9.23 -3.41
C GLN A 76 -9.45 -9.21 -3.37
N ASN A 77 -8.82 -10.32 -3.00
CA ASN A 77 -7.36 -10.43 -2.81
C ASN A 77 -6.65 -11.09 -4.01
N LYS A 78 -7.23 -11.04 -5.22
CA LYS A 78 -6.65 -11.59 -6.45
C LYS A 78 -6.59 -10.55 -7.56
#